data_AF-A0A412I9K0-F1
#
_entry.id   AF-A0A412I9K0-F1
#
_cell.length_a   1.000
_cell.length_b   1.000
_cell.length_c   1.000
_cell.angle_alpha   90.00
_cell.angle_beta   90.00
_cell.angle_gamma   90.00
#
_symmetry.space_group_name_H-M   'P 1'
#
loop_
_entity.id
_entity.type
_entity.pdbx_description
1 polymer ?
#
loop_
_entity_poly.entity_id
_entity_poly.type
_entity_poly.pdbx_seq_one_letter_code
_entity_poly.pdbx_strand_id
1 'polypeptide(L)' 'MQITEQKTTVLTAADGKVLRRISDGHMFGKEIYLGYTYYLGGKPLDEPLMELPEHYEEVDEPEESAAETAE' A
#
# COMPACT_ATOMS: atom_id res chain seq x y z
N MET A 1 22.36 15.99 -16.49
CA MET A 1 21.48 15.24 -15.58
C MET A 1 21.81 13.77 -15.75
N GLN A 2 22.33 13.11 -14.71
CA GLN A 2 22.52 11.66 -14.72
C GLN A 2 21.22 11.05 -14.21
N ILE A 3 20.51 10.33 -15.08
CA ILE A 3 19.33 9.55 -14.66
C ILE A 3 19.89 8.20 -14.21
N THR A 4 20.02 8.01 -12.90
CA THR A 4 20.31 6.69 -12.33
C THR A 4 19.03 5.88 -12.28
N GLU A 5 19.10 4.61 -12.70
CA GLU A 5 18.00 3.65 -12.60
C GLU A 5 17.57 3.51 -11.14
N GLN A 6 16.30 3.79 -10.83
CA GLN A 6 15.72 3.56 -9.51
C GLN A 6 14.88 2.28 -9.57
N LYS A 7 15.28 1.29 -8.78
CA LYS A 7 14.54 0.03 -8.66
C LYS A 7 13.43 0.20 -7.62
N THR A 8 12.19 0.22 -8.08
CA THR A 8 11.00 0.23 -7.22
C THR A 8 10.53 -1.21 -6.98
N THR A 9 10.11 -1.50 -5.75
CA THR A 9 9.46 -2.78 -5.43
C THR A 9 7.95 -2.60 -5.57
N VAL A 10 7.32 -3.47 -6.34
CA VAL A 10 5.86 -3.46 -6.56
C VAL A 10 5.30 -4.73 -5.94
N LEU A 11 4.23 -4.60 -5.16
CA LEU A 11 3.45 -5.74 -4.67
C LEU A 11 2.13 -5.80 -5.42
N THR A 12 1.73 -7.01 -5.78
CA THR A 12 0.45 -7.29 -6.43
C THR A 12 -0.23 -8.42 -5.66
N ALA A 13 -1.46 -8.19 -5.21
CA ALA A 13 -2.28 -9.21 -4.58
C ALA A 13 -2.86 -10.19 -5.60
N ALA A 14 -3.19 -11.40 -5.14
CA ALA A 14 -3.96 -12.37 -5.91
C ALA A 14 -5.36 -11.86 -6.32
N ASP A 15 -5.94 -12.47 -7.35
CA ASP A 15 -7.32 -12.17 -7.79
C ASP A 15 -8.34 -12.31 -6.64
N GLY A 16 -9.22 -11.32 -6.52
CA GLY A 16 -10.22 -11.24 -5.45
C GLY A 16 -9.65 -10.81 -4.09
N LYS A 17 -8.37 -10.42 -4.02
CA LYS A 17 -7.73 -9.92 -2.80
C LYS A 17 -7.18 -8.52 -2.96
N VAL A 18 -6.94 -7.90 -1.83
CA VAL A 18 -6.30 -6.59 -1.71
C VAL A 18 -5.18 -6.63 -0.67
N LEU A 19 -4.27 -5.66 -0.74
CA LEU A 19 -3.16 -5.55 0.20
C LEU A 19 -3.60 -4.76 1.44
N ARG A 20 -3.29 -5.27 2.63
CA ARG A 20 -3.46 -4.56 3.89
C ARG A 20 -2.12 -4.37 4.57
N ARG A 21 -1.85 -3.17 5.06
CA ARG A 21 -0.67 -2.93 5.89
C ARG A 21 -0.91 -3.42 7.32
N ILE A 22 -0.04 -4.29 7.81
CA ILE A 22 -0.19 -4.99 9.09
C ILE A 22 -0.11 -4.02 10.28
N SER A 23 0.72 -2.98 10.18
CA SER A 23 1.01 -2.08 11.31
C SER A 23 -0.18 -1.23 11.76
N ASP A 24 -1.05 -0.84 10.83
CA ASP A 24 -2.19 0.05 11.09
C ASP A 24 -3.51 -0.43 10.50
N GLY A 25 -3.52 -1.58 9.82
CA GLY A 25 -4.70 -2.14 9.17
C GLY A 25 -5.16 -1.36 7.94
N HIS A 26 -4.35 -0.45 7.40
CA HIS A 26 -4.74 0.34 6.23
C HIS A 26 -4.93 -0.55 5.01
N MET A 27 -6.09 -0.45 4.38
CA MET A 27 -6.45 -1.21 3.19
C MET A 27 -5.98 -0.46 1.95
N PHE A 28 -5.21 -1.13 1.12
CA PHE A 28 -4.78 -0.67 -0.19
C PHE A 28 -5.55 -1.44 -1.28
N GLY A 29 -5.30 -1.11 -2.54
CA GLY A 29 -5.86 -1.86 -3.67
C GLY A 29 -5.09 -3.16 -3.97
N LYS A 30 -5.26 -3.64 -5.20
CA LYS A 30 -4.57 -4.85 -5.71
C LYS A 30 -3.07 -4.64 -5.93
N GLU A 31 -2.62 -3.42 -6.16
CA GLU A 31 -1.23 -3.10 -6.44
C GLU A 31 -0.77 -1.91 -5.60
N ILE A 32 0.44 -2.00 -5.04
CA ILE A 32 1.12 -0.88 -4.39
C ILE A 32 2.59 -0.82 -4.79
N TYR A 33 3.12 0.40 -4.81
CA TYR A 33 4.54 0.70 -5.03
C TYR A 33 5.16 1.01 -3.68
N LEU A 34 6.11 0.18 -3.24
CA LEU A 34 6.77 0.36 -1.96
C LEU A 34 7.78 1.50 -2.04
N GLY A 35 7.83 2.27 -0.96
CA GLY A 35 8.76 3.39 -0.79
C GLY A 35 8.87 3.79 0.67
N TYR A 36 9.24 5.05 0.91
CA TYR A 36 9.24 5.60 2.27
C TYR A 36 7.85 6.07 2.65
N THR A 37 7.32 5.56 3.76
CA THR A 37 6.12 6.10 4.39
C THR A 37 6.50 7.05 5.53
N TYR A 38 5.75 8.14 5.62
CA TYR A 38 5.93 9.17 6.65
C TYR A 38 4.78 9.15 7.67
N TYR A 39 3.76 8.32 7.43
CA TYR A 39 2.56 8.25 8.24
C TYR A 39 2.07 6.81 8.40
N LEU A 40 1.77 6.43 9.65
CA LEU A 40 1.09 5.17 9.99
C LEU A 40 -0.18 5.50 10.79
N GLY A 41 -1.32 4.95 10.38
CA GLY A 41 -2.61 5.17 11.04
C GLY A 41 -2.99 6.66 11.16
N GLY A 42 -2.64 7.47 10.15
CA GLY A 42 -2.86 8.93 10.16
C GLY A 42 -1.95 9.73 11.09
N LYS A 43 -0.94 9.10 11.72
CA LYS A 43 0.02 9.77 12.60
C LYS A 43 1.38 9.91 11.91
N PRO A 44 2.04 11.09 12.00
CA PRO A 44 3.38 11.27 11.46
C PRO A 44 4.38 10.40 12.22
N LEU A 45 5.36 9.87 11.49
CA LEU A 45 6.51 9.19 12.07
C LEU A 45 7.62 10.20 12.38
N ASP A 46 8.38 9.94 13.45
CA ASP A 46 9.58 10.72 13.79
C ASP A 46 10.67 10.54 12.72
N GLU A 47 10.81 9.32 12.20
CA GLU A 47 11.67 8.96 11.09
C GLU A 47 10.88 8.21 10.00
N PRO A 48 11.10 8.50 8.71
CA PRO A 48 10.42 7.79 7.62
C PRO A 48 10.81 6.31 7.60
N LEU A 49 9.82 5.46 7.36
CA LEU A 49 10.00 4.00 7.32
C LEU A 49 10.04 3.53 5.86
N MET A 50 11.10 2.83 5.47
CA MET A 50 11.15 2.12 4.19
C MET A 50 10.19 0.92 4.25
N GLU A 51 9.19 0.91 3.37
CA GLU A 51 8.21 -0.16 3.31
C GLU A 51 8.79 -1.42 2.65
N LEU A 52 8.53 -2.56 3.28
CA LEU A 52 8.96 -3.88 2.82
C LEU A 52 7.73 -4.75 2.53
N PRO A 53 7.86 -5.77 1.67
CA PRO A 53 6.79 -6.73 1.41
C PRO A 53 6.20 -7.35 2.69
N GLU A 54 7.05 -7.56 3.71
CA GLU A 54 6.68 -8.15 5.00
C GLU A 54 5.76 -7.26 5.85
N HIS A 55 5.61 -5.97 5.52
CA HIS A 55 4.67 -5.08 6.21
C HIS A 55 3.23 -5.24 5.70
N TYR A 56 3.02 -6.07 4.68
CA TYR A 56 1.75 -6.23 4.00
C TYR A 56 1.28 -7.68 4.04
N GLU A 57 -0.04 -7.84 4.11
CA GLU A 57 -0.71 -9.12 3.97
C GLU A 57 -1.81 -9.00 2.90
N GLU A 58 -2.15 -10.11 2.26
CA GLU A 58 -3.32 -10.18 1.39
C GLU A 58 -4.56 -10.49 2.23
N VAL A 59 -5.63 -9.74 1.99
CA VAL A 59 -6.95 -9.98 2.57
C VAL A 59 -7.99 -10.04 1.46
N ASP A 60 -9.09 -10.76 1.69
CA ASP A 60 -10.19 -10.81 0.73
C ASP A 60 -10.73 -9.40 0.45
N GLU A 61 -10.94 -9.09 -0.83
CA GLU A 61 -11.52 -7.82 -1.25
C GLU A 61 -12.93 -7.73 -0.64
N PRO A 62 -13.22 -6.70 0.19
CA PRO A 62 -14.56 -6.57 0.75
C PRO A 62 -15.56 -6.40 -0.39
N GLU A 63 -16.69 -7.12 -0.34
CA GLU A 63 -17.76 -7.05 -1.36
C GLU A 63 -18.42 -5.66 -1.47
N GLU A 64 -17.96 -4.65 -0.71
CA GLU A 64 -18.52 -3.32 -0.65
C GLU A 64 -17.58 -2.29 -1.30
N SER A 65 -17.81 -1.99 -2.59
CA SER A 65 -18.02 -0.63 -3.13
C SER A 65 -17.90 -0.55 -4.66
N ALA A 66 -18.90 -1.09 -5.36
CA ALA A 66 -19.45 -0.40 -6.53
C ALA A 66 -20.39 0.71 -6.04
N ALA A 67 -19.85 1.79 -5.47
CA ALA A 67 -20.64 2.93 -5.02
C ALA A 67 -19.93 4.27 -5.29
N GLU A 68 -20.30 4.83 -6.44
CA GLU A 68 -20.68 6.24 -6.65
C GLU A 68 -19.68 7.35 -6.30
N THR A 69 -18.96 7.84 -7.32
CA THR A 69 -18.73 9.29 -7.49
C THR A 69 -19.42 9.75 -8.76
N ALA A 70 -20.73 10.00 -8.65
CA ALA A 70 -21.43 10.93 -9.50
C ALA A 70 -21.72 12.19 -8.66
N GLU A 71 -20.88 13.21 -8.79
CA GLU A 71 -21.29 14.62 -8.72
C GLU A 71 -20.29 15.49 -9.50
#